data_AF-A0A2D0IT74-F1
#
_entry.id   AF-A0A2D0IT74-F1
#
_cell.length_a   1.000
_cell.length_b   1.000
_cell.length_c   1.000
_cell.angle_alpha   90.00
_cell.angle_beta   90.00
_cell.angle_gamma   90.00
#
_symmetry.space_group_name_H-M   'P 1'
#
loop_
_entity.id
_entity.type
_entity.pdbx_description
1 polymer ?
#
loop_
_entity_poly.entity_id
_entity_poly.type
_entity_poly.pdbx_seq_one_letter_code
_entity_poly.pdbx_strand_id
1 'polypeptide(L)'
;MITIDTFLHRLCEVIRDKTTKSKQAAFDLFFSDITEAKKFYSWEQITDYINTSTNDNLAPSAYRNMLTRTKNKHKVPGKNISNTTKHKEQHVSQDEKKSVFVNDTSDLNSYLAVCFNNERLASRAIAGGVSIEQIRAWQCPNAIRLGTTLSNYLQNK
;
A
#
# COMPACT_ATOMS: atom_id res chain seq x y z
N MET A 1 -31.64 21.44 7.21
CA MET A 1 -31.49 20.13 6.55
C MET A 1 -30.02 19.99 6.18
N ILE A 2 -29.32 19.01 6.72
CA ILE A 2 -27.92 18.75 6.34
C ILE A 2 -27.94 18.22 4.90
N THR A 3 -27.19 18.84 4.00
CA THR A 3 -27.09 18.43 2.59
C THR A 3 -25.68 17.98 2.28
N ILE A 4 -25.52 17.13 1.26
CA ILE A 4 -24.20 16.62 0.86
C ILE A 4 -23.24 17.75 0.45
N ASP A 5 -23.81 18.83 -0.09
CA ASP A 5 -23.10 20.07 -0.46
C ASP A 5 -22.41 20.71 0.75
N THR A 6 -23.05 20.75 1.92
CA THR A 6 -22.43 21.36 3.12
C THR A 6 -21.11 20.73 3.54
N PHE A 7 -20.86 19.46 3.18
CA PHE A 7 -19.61 18.78 3.47
C PHE A 7 -18.64 18.79 2.30
N LEU A 8 -19.15 18.60 1.07
CA LEU A 8 -18.30 18.27 -0.08
C LEU A 8 -18.09 19.43 -1.05
N HIS A 9 -18.80 20.55 -0.90
CA HIS A 9 -18.68 21.70 -1.81
C HIS A 9 -17.23 22.15 -1.95
N ARG A 10 -16.53 22.35 -0.82
CA ARG A 10 -15.16 22.85 -0.81
C ARG A 10 -14.15 21.86 -1.39
N LEU A 11 -14.37 20.56 -1.19
CA LEU A 11 -13.60 19.50 -1.83
C LEU A 11 -13.76 19.56 -3.36
N CYS A 12 -15.00 19.67 -3.84
CA CYS A 12 -15.30 19.75 -5.26
C CYS A 12 -14.67 20.97 -5.94
N GLU A 13 -14.71 22.15 -5.28
CA GLU A 13 -14.01 23.35 -5.76
C GLU A 13 -12.51 23.09 -5.92
N VAL A 14 -11.87 22.52 -4.89
CA VAL A 14 -10.43 22.24 -4.92
C VAL A 14 -10.03 21.24 -6.02
N ILE A 15 -10.87 20.23 -6.28
CA ILE A 15 -10.63 19.27 -7.36
C ILE A 15 -10.84 19.93 -8.73
N ARG A 16 -11.93 20.69 -8.90
CA ARG A 16 -12.27 21.35 -10.17
C ARG A 16 -11.25 22.41 -10.56
N ASP A 17 -10.86 23.24 -9.61
CA ASP A 17 -9.93 24.35 -9.80
C ASP A 17 -8.46 23.89 -9.80
N LYS A 18 -8.23 22.58 -9.57
CA LYS A 18 -6.90 21.94 -9.54
C LYS A 18 -5.91 22.65 -8.60
N THR A 19 -6.41 23.18 -7.49
CA THR A 19 -5.59 23.92 -6.51
C THR A 19 -4.68 23.01 -5.69
N THR A 20 -4.91 21.69 -5.76
CA THR A 20 -4.06 20.68 -5.17
C THR A 20 -3.27 19.90 -6.22
N LYS A 21 -2.10 19.39 -5.83
CA LYS A 21 -1.20 18.63 -6.72
C LYS A 21 -1.85 17.37 -7.31
N SER A 22 -2.86 16.81 -6.66
CA SER A 22 -3.61 15.63 -7.11
C SER A 22 -4.93 15.47 -6.36
N LYS A 23 -5.84 14.65 -6.90
CA LYS A 23 -7.09 14.27 -6.22
C LYS A 23 -6.86 13.62 -4.85
N GLN A 24 -5.82 12.80 -4.72
CA GLN A 24 -5.45 12.20 -3.44
C GLN A 24 -5.05 13.28 -2.41
N ALA A 25 -4.37 14.36 -2.85
CA ALA A 25 -4.02 15.47 -1.97
C ALA A 25 -5.27 16.27 -1.53
N ALA A 26 -6.28 16.40 -2.39
CA ALA A 26 -7.58 16.95 -2.00
C ALA A 26 -8.28 16.07 -0.94
N PHE A 27 -8.28 14.75 -1.14
CA PHE A 27 -8.82 13.79 -0.17
C PHE A 27 -8.08 13.80 1.18
N ASP A 28 -6.76 14.02 1.15
CA ASP A 28 -5.96 14.22 2.37
C ASP A 28 -6.38 15.48 3.14
N LEU A 29 -6.66 16.58 2.42
CA LEU A 29 -7.03 17.87 3.03
C LEU A 29 -8.45 17.84 3.63
N PHE A 30 -9.41 17.23 2.93
CA PHE A 30 -10.83 17.21 3.32
C PHE A 30 -11.24 15.86 3.95
N PHE A 31 -10.31 15.15 4.57
CA PHE A 31 -10.56 13.84 5.18
C PHE A 31 -11.70 13.86 6.21
N SER A 32 -11.72 14.89 7.06
CA SER A 32 -12.74 15.11 8.08
C SER A 32 -14.13 15.22 7.45
N ASP A 33 -14.26 16.08 6.45
CA ASP A 33 -15.54 16.41 5.83
C ASP A 33 -16.11 15.22 5.05
N ILE A 34 -15.25 14.46 4.35
CA ILE A 34 -15.67 13.22 3.68
C ILE A 34 -16.12 12.17 4.70
N THR A 35 -15.42 12.06 5.83
CA THR A 35 -15.78 11.12 6.90
C THR A 35 -17.10 11.51 7.56
N GLU A 36 -17.35 12.81 7.73
CA GLU A 36 -18.61 13.32 8.27
C GLU A 36 -19.77 13.09 7.30
N ALA A 37 -19.59 13.42 6.02
CA ALA A 37 -20.57 13.13 4.96
C ALA A 37 -20.94 11.63 4.93
N LYS A 38 -19.96 10.76 5.16
CA LYS A 38 -20.17 9.30 5.13
C LYS A 38 -21.09 8.77 6.23
N LYS A 39 -21.32 9.53 7.31
CA LYS A 39 -22.29 9.17 8.35
C LYS A 39 -23.73 9.30 7.85
N PHE A 40 -23.98 10.15 6.86
CA PHE A 40 -25.33 10.48 6.37
C PHE A 40 -25.59 9.97 4.96
N TYR A 41 -24.55 9.82 4.14
CA TYR A 41 -24.68 9.49 2.72
C TYR A 41 -23.96 8.18 2.36
N SER A 42 -24.52 7.47 1.37
CA SER A 42 -23.88 6.29 0.79
C SER A 42 -22.66 6.69 -0.06
N TRP A 43 -21.81 5.70 -0.37
CA TRP A 43 -20.65 5.98 -1.22
C TRP A 43 -21.06 6.32 -2.65
N GLU A 44 -22.16 5.75 -3.13
CA GLU A 44 -22.75 6.00 -4.44
C GLU A 44 -23.21 7.46 -4.51
N GLN A 45 -23.96 7.94 -3.51
CA GLN A 45 -24.39 9.35 -3.43
C GLN A 45 -23.20 10.33 -3.38
N ILE A 46 -22.18 10.02 -2.58
CA ILE A 46 -20.95 10.83 -2.49
C ILE A 46 -20.21 10.85 -3.82
N THR A 47 -20.09 9.69 -4.47
CA THR A 47 -19.40 9.54 -5.75
C THR A 47 -20.12 10.31 -6.85
N ASP A 48 -21.43 10.15 -6.96
CA ASP A 48 -22.25 10.82 -7.96
C ASP A 48 -22.18 12.34 -7.79
N TYR A 49 -22.25 12.83 -6.55
CA TYR A 49 -22.11 14.27 -6.27
C TYR A 49 -20.71 14.80 -6.66
N ILE A 50 -19.64 14.12 -6.28
CA ILE A 50 -18.27 14.55 -6.62
C ILE A 50 -18.07 14.52 -8.14
N ASN A 51 -18.42 13.40 -8.80
CA ASN A 51 -18.28 13.25 -10.25
C ASN A 51 -19.06 14.34 -11.01
N THR A 52 -20.32 14.58 -10.62
CA THR A 52 -21.16 15.62 -11.24
C THR A 52 -20.58 17.02 -11.03
N SER A 53 -20.04 17.31 -9.84
CA SER A 53 -19.53 18.65 -9.49
C SER A 53 -18.14 18.95 -10.08
N THR A 54 -17.36 17.91 -10.37
CA THR A 54 -15.96 18.00 -10.84
C THR A 54 -15.79 17.60 -12.29
N ASN A 55 -16.87 17.14 -12.95
CA ASN A 55 -16.87 16.56 -14.29
C ASN A 55 -15.90 15.36 -14.41
N ASP A 56 -15.83 14.55 -13.36
CA ASP A 56 -15.07 13.31 -13.31
C ASP A 56 -15.98 12.10 -13.50
N ASN A 57 -15.39 10.94 -13.80
CA ASN A 57 -16.10 9.67 -13.92
C ASN A 57 -15.33 8.55 -13.21
N LEU A 58 -15.23 8.65 -11.88
CA LEU A 58 -14.55 7.65 -11.06
C LEU A 58 -15.57 6.74 -10.36
N ALA A 59 -15.23 5.46 -10.26
CA ALA A 59 -16.03 4.49 -9.52
C ALA A 59 -15.97 4.75 -8.00
N PRO A 60 -17.02 4.39 -7.23
CA PRO A 60 -17.01 4.52 -5.76
C PRO A 60 -15.83 3.82 -5.08
N SER A 61 -15.33 2.72 -5.66
CA SER A 61 -14.15 2.02 -5.17
C SER A 61 -12.88 2.87 -5.23
N ALA A 62 -12.73 3.76 -6.22
CA ALA A 62 -11.60 4.66 -6.32
C ALA A 62 -11.59 5.67 -5.17
N TYR A 63 -12.73 6.29 -4.87
CA TYR A 63 -12.87 7.22 -3.75
C TYR A 63 -12.70 6.55 -2.39
N ARG A 64 -13.24 5.33 -2.22
CA ARG A 64 -12.99 4.49 -1.03
C ARG A 64 -11.49 4.26 -0.85
N ASN A 65 -10.79 3.85 -1.90
CA ASN A 65 -9.35 3.61 -1.85
C ASN A 65 -8.56 4.87 -1.50
N MET A 66 -8.94 6.03 -2.05
CA MET A 66 -8.32 7.31 -1.70
C MET A 66 -8.50 7.63 -0.21
N LEU A 67 -9.72 7.48 0.32
CA LEU A 67 -9.99 7.70 1.74
C LEU A 67 -9.25 6.70 2.64
N THR A 68 -9.14 5.43 2.25
CA THR A 68 -8.38 4.42 2.99
C THR A 68 -6.88 4.77 3.07
N ARG A 69 -6.30 5.25 1.96
CA ARG A 69 -4.90 5.71 1.92
C ARG A 69 -4.68 6.88 2.87
N THR A 70 -5.58 7.85 2.85
CA THR A 70 -5.55 8.99 3.78
C THR A 70 -5.66 8.52 5.23
N LYS A 71 -6.61 7.63 5.56
CA LYS A 71 -6.75 7.06 6.91
C LYS A 71 -5.47 6.38 7.40
N ASN A 72 -4.78 5.63 6.54
CA ASN A 72 -3.52 4.98 6.88
C ASN A 72 -2.41 5.98 7.15
N LYS A 73 -2.38 7.11 6.42
CA LYS A 73 -1.45 8.23 6.66
C LYS A 73 -1.70 8.91 8.01
N HIS A 74 -2.96 9.11 8.39
CA HIS A 74 -3.33 9.69 9.69
C HIS A 74 -3.07 8.75 10.88
N LYS A 75 -3.06 7.43 10.67
CA LYS A 75 -2.77 6.44 11.72
C LYS A 75 -1.29 6.29 12.07
N VAL A 76 -0.40 6.71 11.18
CA VAL A 76 1.05 6.61 11.40
C VAL A 76 1.58 8.02 11.62
N PRO A 77 1.76 8.48 12.88
CA PRO A 77 2.37 9.77 13.13
C PRO A 77 3.84 9.68 12.72
N GLY A 78 4.19 10.33 11.61
CA GLY A 78 5.58 10.48 11.18
C GLY A 78 6.08 9.42 10.19
N LYS A 79 5.69 9.56 8.92
CA LYS A 79 6.62 9.25 7.82
C LYS A 79 6.28 10.13 6.62
N ASN A 80 6.88 11.33 6.61
CA ASN A 80 7.10 12.06 5.38
C ASN A 80 8.02 11.20 4.51
N ILE A 81 7.45 10.31 3.70
CA ILE A 81 8.19 9.61 2.66
C ILE A 81 8.26 10.59 1.48
N SER A 82 9.23 11.49 1.57
CA SER A 82 9.78 12.16 0.41
C SER A 82 10.42 11.08 -0.46
N ASN A 83 9.83 10.81 -1.62
CA ASN A 83 10.45 9.97 -2.64
C ASN A 83 11.84 10.52 -2.97
N THR A 84 12.89 9.81 -2.56
CA THR A 84 14.22 9.95 -3.15
C THR A 84 14.81 8.58 -3.39
N THR A 85 14.85 8.25 -4.67
CA THR A 85 15.69 7.25 -5.32
C THR A 85 17.16 7.48 -4.93
N LYS A 86 17.91 6.42 -4.56
CA LYS A 86 19.27 6.03 -5.05
C LYS A 86 20.09 5.19 -4.04
N HIS A 87 20.72 4.12 -4.58
CA HIS A 87 22.03 3.46 -4.29
C HIS A 87 22.41 3.09 -2.84
N LYS A 88 22.58 1.80 -2.49
CA LYS A 88 23.73 0.87 -2.69
C LYS A 88 24.86 1.09 -1.66
N GLU A 89 25.07 0.11 -0.78
CA GLU A 89 26.31 -0.26 -0.06
C GLU A 89 25.99 -1.59 0.68
N GLN A 90 26.42 -2.78 0.23
CA GLN A 90 27.74 -3.42 0.32
C GLN A 90 28.42 -3.32 1.69
N HIS A 91 28.35 -4.40 2.48
CA HIS A 91 29.48 -4.83 3.32
C HIS A 91 29.59 -6.35 3.32
N VAL A 92 30.78 -6.81 2.94
CA VAL A 92 31.27 -8.20 2.92
C VAL A 92 31.85 -8.52 4.29
N SER A 93 31.65 -9.73 4.80
CA SER A 93 32.67 -10.50 5.54
C SER A 93 32.30 -11.99 5.53
N GLN A 94 33.22 -12.81 5.05
CA GLN A 94 33.25 -14.27 5.21
C GLN A 94 33.63 -14.60 6.67
N ASP A 95 33.10 -15.69 7.23
CA ASP A 95 33.93 -16.83 7.65
C ASP A 95 33.10 -18.07 7.99
N GLU A 96 33.75 -19.23 7.89
CA GLU A 96 33.20 -20.59 7.91
C GLU A 96 32.79 -21.14 9.30
N LYS A 97 31.95 -22.19 9.22
CA LYS A 97 31.87 -23.41 10.07
C LYS A 97 30.98 -23.42 11.34
N LYS A 98 29.94 -24.26 11.18
CA LYS A 98 29.52 -25.39 12.02
C LYS A 98 28.59 -25.09 13.22
N SER A 99 27.38 -25.63 13.06
CA SER A 99 26.45 -26.14 14.06
C SER A 99 26.08 -25.22 15.23
N VAL A 100 24.82 -24.79 15.28
CA VAL A 100 23.79 -25.29 16.21
C VAL A 100 22.55 -24.41 16.02
N PHE A 101 21.40 -25.08 15.97
CA PHE A 101 20.04 -24.55 15.87
C PHE A 101 19.75 -23.59 17.03
N VAL A 102 19.53 -22.30 16.75
CA VAL A 102 18.50 -21.35 17.27
C VAL A 102 18.85 -19.97 16.68
N ASN A 103 18.04 -19.37 15.79
CA ASN A 103 18.04 -17.92 15.48
C ASN A 103 16.83 -17.51 14.58
N ASP A 104 15.62 -17.57 15.12
CA ASP A 104 14.34 -17.26 14.44
C ASP A 104 14.26 -15.85 13.79
N THR A 105 15.13 -14.91 14.15
CA THR A 105 15.13 -13.54 13.60
C THR A 105 16.11 -13.33 12.44
N SER A 106 17.15 -14.16 12.32
CA SER A 106 18.15 -14.06 11.24
C SER A 106 17.58 -14.55 9.90
N ASP A 107 16.74 -15.59 9.95
CA ASP A 107 16.15 -16.18 8.76
C ASP A 107 15.14 -15.23 8.12
N LEU A 108 14.23 -14.65 8.90
CA LEU A 108 13.19 -13.77 8.35
C LEU A 108 13.77 -12.55 7.61
N ASN A 109 14.81 -11.92 8.15
CA ASN A 109 15.48 -10.79 7.50
C ASN A 109 16.10 -11.17 6.15
N SER A 110 16.65 -12.38 6.05
CA SER A 110 17.23 -12.90 4.82
C SER A 110 16.16 -13.17 3.75
N TYR A 111 14.98 -13.67 4.16
CA TYR A 111 13.82 -13.81 3.28
C TYR A 111 13.21 -12.47 2.88
N LEU A 112 13.14 -11.48 3.77
CA LEU A 112 12.63 -10.15 3.48
C LEU A 112 13.41 -9.49 2.33
N ALA A 113 14.73 -9.62 2.34
CA ALA A 113 15.59 -9.06 1.30
C ALA A 113 15.26 -9.60 -0.11
N VAL A 114 14.91 -10.88 -0.23
CA VAL A 114 14.55 -11.50 -1.53
C VAL A 114 13.05 -11.39 -1.85
N CYS A 115 12.22 -11.16 -0.84
CA CYS A 115 10.76 -11.03 -0.96
C CYS A 115 10.29 -9.57 -1.07
N PHE A 116 11.13 -8.65 -1.57
CA PHE A 116 10.77 -7.23 -1.72
C PHE A 116 10.32 -6.55 -0.41
N ASN A 117 10.92 -6.92 0.72
CA ASN A 117 10.52 -6.50 2.07
C ASN A 117 9.05 -6.80 2.41
N ASN A 118 8.45 -7.79 1.73
CA ASN A 118 7.09 -8.23 2.00
C ASN A 118 7.11 -9.36 3.03
N GLU A 119 6.80 -9.00 4.27
CA GLU A 119 6.78 -9.93 5.41
C GLU A 119 5.84 -11.11 5.18
N ARG A 120 4.64 -10.88 4.65
CA ARG A 120 3.68 -11.95 4.38
C ARG A 120 4.22 -12.99 3.39
N LEU A 121 4.97 -12.56 2.37
CA LEU A 121 5.60 -13.48 1.42
C LEU A 121 6.79 -14.20 2.04
N ALA A 122 7.62 -13.51 2.82
CA ALA A 122 8.76 -14.09 3.54
C ALA A 122 8.30 -15.18 4.52
N SER A 123 7.34 -14.86 5.40
CA SER A 123 6.78 -15.84 6.34
C SER A 123 6.14 -17.03 5.63
N ARG A 124 5.45 -16.80 4.50
CA ARG A 124 4.84 -17.88 3.72
C ARG A 124 5.88 -18.79 3.06
N ALA A 125 6.98 -18.21 2.56
CA ALA A 125 8.07 -19.00 1.98
C ALA A 125 8.78 -19.86 3.04
N ILE A 126 9.02 -19.28 4.23
CA ILE A 126 9.57 -19.99 5.38
C ILE A 126 8.65 -21.14 5.80
N ALA A 127 7.35 -20.86 6.00
CA ALA A 127 6.36 -21.88 6.36
C ALA A 127 6.23 -22.97 5.29
N GLY A 128 6.39 -22.62 4.03
CA GLY A 128 6.39 -23.56 2.90
C GLY A 128 7.70 -24.32 2.69
N GLY A 129 8.73 -24.06 3.50
CA GLY A 129 10.06 -24.65 3.39
C GLY A 129 10.71 -24.37 2.04
N VAL A 130 10.51 -23.17 1.47
CA VAL A 130 11.13 -22.73 0.22
C VAL A 130 12.44 -22.02 0.55
N SER A 131 13.56 -22.45 -0.03
CA SER A 131 14.86 -21.81 0.23
C SER A 131 15.00 -20.44 -0.44
N ILE A 132 15.87 -19.59 0.11
CA ILE A 132 16.19 -18.27 -0.45
C ILE A 132 16.76 -18.38 -1.87
N GLU A 133 17.59 -19.39 -2.12
CA GLU A 133 18.17 -19.66 -3.44
C GLU A 133 17.09 -19.98 -4.47
N GLN A 134 16.10 -20.77 -4.08
CA GLN A 134 14.96 -21.10 -4.93
C GLN A 134 14.13 -19.85 -5.29
N ILE A 135 13.93 -18.96 -4.32
CA ILE A 135 13.23 -17.68 -4.54
C ILE A 135 14.01 -16.79 -5.51
N ARG A 136 15.34 -16.72 -5.38
CA ARG A 136 16.21 -15.96 -6.30
C ARG A 136 16.20 -16.54 -7.70
N ALA A 137 16.16 -17.87 -7.83
CA ALA A 137 16.13 -18.56 -9.12
C ALA A 137 14.88 -18.25 -9.95
N TRP A 138 13.75 -17.92 -9.31
CA TRP A 138 12.53 -17.53 -10.04
C TRP A 138 12.62 -16.15 -10.72
N GLN A 139 13.65 -15.34 -10.40
CA GLN A 139 13.91 -14.04 -11.03
C GLN A 139 12.64 -13.18 -11.19
N CYS A 140 11.78 -13.17 -10.18
CA CYS A 140 10.52 -12.45 -10.25
C CYS A 140 10.78 -10.93 -10.27
N PRO A 141 10.11 -10.15 -11.15
CA PRO A 141 10.38 -8.72 -11.29
C PRO A 141 9.75 -7.86 -10.18
N ASN A 142 8.75 -8.40 -9.47
CA ASN A 142 8.05 -7.70 -8.40
C ASN A 142 7.40 -8.69 -7.42
N ALA A 143 6.94 -8.16 -6.28
CA ALA A 143 6.30 -8.94 -5.21
C ALA A 143 5.01 -9.66 -5.65
N ILE A 144 4.27 -9.11 -6.62
CA ILE A 144 3.02 -9.71 -7.10
C ILE A 144 3.34 -11.00 -7.86
N ARG A 145 4.25 -10.93 -8.83
CA ARG A 145 4.71 -12.10 -9.60
C ARG A 145 5.31 -13.15 -8.67
N LEU A 146 6.15 -12.72 -7.71
CA LEU A 146 6.71 -13.63 -6.71
C LEU A 146 5.61 -14.34 -5.90
N GLY A 147 4.58 -13.61 -5.45
CA GLY A 147 3.48 -14.18 -4.69
C GLY A 147 2.67 -15.21 -5.48
N THR A 148 2.42 -14.98 -6.77
CA THR A 148 1.76 -15.96 -7.64
C THR A 148 2.64 -17.20 -7.84
N THR A 149 3.92 -17.02 -8.18
CA THR A 149 4.87 -18.13 -8.37
C THR A 149 5.01 -18.97 -7.12
N LEU A 150 5.16 -18.33 -5.95
CA LEU A 150 5.23 -19.01 -4.66
C LEU A 150 3.94 -19.80 -4.36
N SER A 151 2.78 -19.23 -4.65
CA SER A 151 1.50 -19.93 -4.45
C SER A 151 1.39 -21.18 -5.31
N ASN A 152 1.75 -21.07 -6.59
CA ASN A 152 1.73 -22.18 -7.52
C ASN A 152 2.74 -23.26 -7.12
N TYR A 153 3.94 -22.87 -6.70
CA TYR A 153 4.95 -23.81 -6.23
C TYR A 153 4.47 -24.59 -5.01
N LEU A 154 3.88 -23.92 -4.02
CA LEU A 154 3.38 -24.57 -2.80
C LEU A 154 2.15 -25.46 -3.04
N GLN A 155 1.36 -25.18 -4.08
CA GLN A 155 0.20 -26.01 -4.44
C GLN A 155 0.58 -27.27 -5.22
N ASN A 156 1.72 -27.25 -5.93
CA ASN A 156 2.21 -28.37 -6.75
C ASN A 156 3.37 -29.14 -6.09
N LYS A 157 3.63 -28.88 -4.82
CA LYS A 157 4.64 -29.55 -4.00
C LYS A 157 4.04 -30.79 -3.35
#